data_AF-A0A960RA59-F1
#
_entry.id   AF-A0A960RA59-F1
#
_cell.length_a   1.000
_cell.length_b   1.000
_cell.length_c   1.000
_cell.angle_alpha   90.00
_cell.angle_beta   90.00
_cell.angle_gamma   90.00
#
_symmetry.space_group_name_H-M   'P 1'
#
loop_
_entity.id
_entity.type
_entity.pdbx_description
1 polymer ?
#
loop_
_entity_poly.entity_id
_entity_poly.type
_entity_poly.pdbx_seq_one_letter_code
_entity_poly.pdbx_strand_id
1 'polypeptide(L)' 'MPEAFPSFGTIETEQELTEEAFAILRQHLPPHKVARLLALWKIGSGDYVKERDSLFSGSTVDSLFEEAKSAQG' A
#
# COMPACT_ATOMS: atom_id res chain seq x y z
N MET A 1 22.90 41.06 0.79
CA MET A 1 21.53 40.55 1.00
C MET A 1 21.32 39.47 -0.06
N PRO A 2 21.26 38.16 0.26
CA PRO A 2 20.86 37.19 -0.74
C PRO A 2 19.33 37.09 -0.78
N GLU A 3 18.80 37.25 -1.98
CA GLU A 3 17.38 37.11 -2.33
C GLU A 3 16.83 35.75 -1.88
N ALA A 4 15.65 35.75 -1.25
CA ALA A 4 14.95 34.53 -0.90
C ALA A 4 14.48 33.84 -2.20
N PHE A 5 15.01 32.65 -2.47
CA PHE A 5 14.51 31.81 -3.55
C PHE A 5 13.03 31.48 -3.29
N PRO A 6 12.16 31.54 -4.31
CA PRO A 6 10.76 31.18 -4.13
C PRO A 6 10.66 29.73 -3.66
N SER A 7 9.94 29.51 -2.57
CA SER A 7 9.55 28.18 -2.12
C SER A 7 8.81 27.49 -3.25
N PHE A 8 9.46 26.52 -3.89
CA PHE A 8 8.82 25.61 -4.82
C PHE A 8 7.56 25.09 -4.14
N GLY A 9 6.39 25.36 -4.75
CA GLY A 9 5.12 24.79 -4.28
C GLY A 9 5.31 23.30 -4.08
N THR A 10 4.77 22.78 -2.98
CA THR A 10 4.91 21.38 -2.54
C THR A 10 4.68 20.47 -3.74
N ILE A 11 5.76 19.91 -4.28
CA ILE A 11 5.65 18.88 -5.31
C ILE A 11 5.12 17.68 -4.54
N GLU A 12 3.86 17.30 -4.80
CA GLU A 12 3.29 16.06 -4.27
C GLU A 12 4.28 14.94 -4.56
N THR A 13 4.65 14.23 -3.51
CA THR A 13 5.58 13.12 -3.65
C THR A 13 4.91 11.99 -4.40
N GLU A 14 5.69 11.19 -5.12
CA GLU A 14 5.16 9.98 -5.78
C GLU A 14 4.45 9.04 -4.79
N GLN A 15 4.85 9.08 -3.51
CA GLN A 15 4.22 8.33 -2.42
C GLN A 15 2.81 8.87 -2.10
N GLU A 16 2.65 10.18 -1.92
CA GLU A 16 1.35 10.80 -1.64
C GLU A 16 0.36 10.54 -2.79
N LEU A 17 0.83 10.68 -4.03
CA LEU A 17 0.03 10.37 -5.22
C LEU A 17 -0.40 8.89 -5.27
N THR A 18 0.48 7.98 -4.85
CA THR A 18 0.21 6.55 -4.81
C THR A 18 -0.84 6.21 -3.74
N GLU A 19 -0.73 6.82 -2.56
CA GLU A 19 -1.67 6.63 -1.45
C GLU A 19 -3.08 7.14 -1.81
N GLU A 20 -3.17 8.30 -2.47
CA GLU A 20 -4.43 8.85 -2.97
C GLU A 20 -5.06 7.94 -4.04
N ALA A 21 -4.28 7.50 -5.03
CA ALA A 21 -4.74 6.58 -6.06
C ALA A 21 -5.29 5.27 -5.45
N PHE A 22 -4.62 4.75 -4.42
CA PHE A 22 -5.09 3.56 -3.70
C PHE A 22 -6.39 3.79 -2.94
N ALA A 23 -6.55 4.96 -2.31
CA ALA A 23 -7.78 5.31 -1.61
C ALA A 23 -8.97 5.32 -2.57
N ILE A 24 -8.81 5.91 -3.76
CA ILE A 24 -9.84 5.95 -4.80
C ILE A 24 -10.17 4.54 -5.31
N LEU A 25 -9.15 3.73 -5.62
CA LEU A 25 -9.35 2.37 -6.13
C LEU A 25 -10.11 1.49 -5.14
N ARG A 26 -9.83 1.59 -3.84
CA ARG A 26 -10.54 0.84 -2.79
C ARG A 26 -12.00 1.26 -2.62
N GLN A 27 -12.35 2.50 -2.95
CA GLN A 27 -13.75 2.96 -2.91
C GLN A 27 -14.59 2.42 -4.07
N HIS A 28 -13.97 2.13 -5.21
CA HIS A 28 -14.69 1.79 -6.45
C HIS A 28 -14.50 0.35 -6.93
N LEU A 29 -13.51 -0.37 -6.41
CA LEU A 29 -13.20 -1.73 -6.83
C LEU A 29 -13.25 -2.71 -5.66
N PRO A 30 -13.73 -3.95 -5.90
CA PRO A 30 -13.66 -5.00 -4.89
C PRO A 30 -12.20 -5.36 -4.59
N PRO A 31 -11.88 -5.77 -3.35
CA PRO A 31 -10.50 -5.96 -2.88
C PRO A 31 -9.62 -6.85 -3.78
N HIS A 32 -10.17 -7.92 -4.35
CA HIS A 32 -9.44 -8.83 -5.24
C HIS A 32 -8.98 -8.17 -6.56
N LYS A 33 -9.72 -7.19 -7.09
CA LYS A 33 -9.33 -6.45 -8.30
C LYS A 33 -8.25 -5.42 -8.00
N VAL A 34 -8.35 -4.76 -6.84
CA VAL A 34 -7.31 -3.84 -6.36
C VAL A 34 -5.99 -4.60 -6.21
N ALA A 35 -5.97 -5.70 -5.46
CA ALA A 35 -4.77 -6.51 -5.25
C ALA A 35 -4.12 -6.98 -6.58
N ARG A 36 -4.93 -7.40 -7.56
CA ARG A 36 -4.44 -7.79 -8.89
C ARG A 36 -3.84 -6.61 -9.67
N LEU A 37 -4.45 -5.43 -9.59
CA LEU A 37 -3.92 -4.21 -10.21
C LEU A 37 -2.58 -3.80 -9.60
N LEU A 38 -2.43 -3.87 -8.28
CA LEU A 38 -1.18 -3.56 -7.59
C LEU A 38 -0.05 -4.50 -8.02
N ALA A 39 -0.35 -5.80 -8.10
CA ALA A 39 0.59 -6.81 -8.58
C ALA A 39 1.01 -6.58 -10.04
N LEU A 40 0.07 -6.19 -10.91
CA LEU A 40 0.35 -5.87 -12.32
C LEU A 40 1.19 -4.61 -12.48
N TRP A 41 0.89 -3.57 -11.71
CA TRP A 41 1.61 -2.31 -11.75
C TRP A 41 2.96 -2.36 -11.01
N LYS A 42 3.28 -3.49 -10.37
CA LYS A 42 4.46 -3.65 -9.52
C LYS A 42 4.60 -2.50 -8.51
N ILE A 43 3.47 -1.94 -8.07
CA ILE A 43 3.47 -0.90 -7.06
C ILE A 43 3.69 -1.61 -5.73
N GLY A 44 4.96 -1.68 -5.34
CA GLY A 44 5.39 -1.84 -3.96
C GLY A 44 6.09 -0.56 -3.57
N SER A 45 5.35 0.40 -3.01
CA SER A 45 5.97 1.45 -2.21
C SER A 45 6.19 0.87 -0.82
N GLY A 46 7.40 1.01 -0.29
CA GLY A 46 7.74 0.57 1.06
C GLY A 46 8.54 -0.72 1.15
N ASP A 47 9.07 -0.95 2.34
CA ASP A 47 9.79 -2.17 2.70
C ASP A 47 8.76 -3.29 2.94
N TYR A 48 8.32 -3.91 1.84
CA TYR A 48 7.35 -5.01 1.84
C TYR A 48 7.70 -6.10 2.86
N VAL A 49 9.00 -6.34 3.10
CA VAL A 49 9.46 -7.30 4.09
C VAL A 49 9.11 -6.82 5.49
N LYS A 50 9.40 -5.55 5.80
CA LYS A 50 9.07 -4.94 7.10
C LYS A 50 7.57 -4.84 7.36
N GLU A 51 6.79 -4.48 6.34
CA GLU A 51 5.33 -4.41 6.45
C GLU A 51 4.71 -5.79 6.63
N ARG A 52 5.13 -6.78 5.84
CA ARG A 52 4.72 -8.18 5.99
C ARG A 52 5.06 -8.70 7.39
N ASP A 53 6.27 -8.46 7.86
CA ASP A 53 6.74 -8.96 9.16
C ASP A 53 5.98 -8.29 10.32
N SER A 54 5.55 -7.04 10.16
CA SER A 54 4.66 -6.37 11.12
C SER A 54 3.24 -6.94 11.08
N LEU A 55 2.68 -7.16 9.88
CA LEU A 55 1.31 -7.67 9.68
C LEU A 55 1.12 -9.08 10.22
N PHE A 56 2.15 -9.92 10.15
CA PHE A 56 2.09 -11.33 10.56
C PHE A 56 2.94 -11.64 11.80
N SER A 57 3.29 -10.61 12.56
CA SER A 57 4.03 -10.74 13.81
C SER A 57 3.30 -11.67 14.79
N GLY A 58 3.96 -12.76 15.20
CA GLY A 58 3.39 -13.73 16.14
C GLY A 58 2.43 -14.75 15.52
N SER A 59 2.14 -14.64 14.22
CA SER A 59 1.35 -15.63 13.49
C SER A 59 2.25 -16.75 12.96
N THR A 60 1.74 -17.98 12.93
CA THR A 60 2.39 -19.11 12.27
C THR A 60 1.78 -19.34 10.90
N VAL A 61 2.48 -20.08 10.04
CA VAL A 61 1.94 -20.49 8.74
C VAL A 61 0.60 -21.24 8.94
N ASP A 62 0.49 -22.07 9.96
CA ASP A 62 -0.73 -22.82 10.26
C ASP A 62 -1.89 -21.91 10.69
N SER A 63 -1.63 -20.88 11.51
CA SER A 63 -2.69 -19.96 11.95
C SER A 63 -3.20 -19.09 10.79
N LEU A 64 -2.29 -18.63 9.91
CA LEU A 64 -2.66 -17.87 8.73
C LEU A 64 -3.45 -18.71 7.72
N PHE A 65 -3.14 -20.00 7.61
CA PHE A 65 -3.84 -20.92 6.74
C PHE A 65 -5.29 -21.14 7.21
N GLU A 66 -5.52 -21.37 8.50
CA GLU A 66 -6.87 -21.54 9.04
C GLU A 66 -7.70 -20.24 8.97
N GLU A 67 -7.08 -19.08 9.14
CA GLU A 67 -7.72 -17.78 8.95
C GLU A 67 -8.18 -17.59 7.49
N ALA A 68 -7.30 -17.85 6.53
CA ALA A 68 -7.59 -17.73 5.11
C ALA A 68 -8.71 -18.69 4.65
N LYS A 69 -8.74 -19.90 5.22
CA LYS A 69 -9.78 -20.90 4.97
C LYS A 69 -11.14 -20.47 5.53
N SER A 70 -11.15 -19.82 6.69
CA SER A 70 -12.37 -19.32 7.34
C SER A 70 -12.96 -18.09 6.63
N ALA A 71 -12.11 -17.29 5.97
CA ALA A 71 -12.53 -16.11 5.20
C ALA A 71 -13.11 -16.44 3.81
N GLN A 72 -13.03 -17.70 3.35
CA GLN A 72 -13.61 -18.16 2.08
C GLN A 72 -15.04 -18.73 2.23
N GLY A 73 -15.67 -18.53 3.40
CA GLY A 73 -17.06 -18.91 3.66
C GLY A 73 -18.08 -18.03 2.94
#